data_AF-A0AAD4HGF6-F1
#
_entry.id   AF-A0AAD4HGF6-F1
#
_cell.length_a   1.000
_cell.length_b   1.000
_cell.length_c   1.000
_cell.angle_alpha   90.00
_cell.angle_beta   90.00
_cell.angle_gamma   90.00
#
_symmetry.space_group_name_H-M   'P 1'
#
loop_
_entity.id
_entity.type
_entity.pdbx_description
1 polymer ?
#
loop_
_entity_poly.entity_id
_entity_poly.type
_entity_poly.pdbx_seq_one_letter_code
_entity_poly.pdbx_strand_id
1 'polypeptide(L)'
;RSKKSAGPPIGDIEWTTPLTWLLLAQAEKAENRKMLLGKKKDENTSKDTKIAVFKRIGSVILADLYAINPDAVGDRVKKRFDYLVNRYKHHARRLRTTGEGLQDDNLGDEPDEEHFNHYVPTSGPDDSTPMHIRSIWGE
;
A
#
# COMPACT_ATOMS: atom_id res chain seq x y z
N ARG A 1 25.45 -23.83 -4.33
CA ARG A 1 24.09 -23.24 -4.17
C ARG A 1 23.20 -23.89 -5.22
N SER A 2 22.38 -24.88 -4.86
CA SER A 2 21.55 -25.62 -5.82
C SER A 2 20.48 -24.69 -6.41
N LYS A 3 20.37 -24.64 -7.75
CA LYS A 3 19.28 -23.93 -8.43
C LYS A 3 18.00 -24.73 -8.18
N LYS A 4 17.10 -24.21 -7.34
CA LYS A 4 15.73 -24.72 -7.25
C LYS A 4 15.14 -24.69 -8.67
N SER A 5 14.70 -25.84 -9.18
CA SER A 5 13.90 -25.89 -10.40
C SER A 5 12.68 -25.00 -10.20
N ALA A 6 12.49 -24.02 -11.07
CA ALA A 6 11.27 -23.23 -11.08
C ALA A 6 10.11 -24.20 -11.29
N GLY A 7 9.18 -24.27 -10.33
CA GLY A 7 7.97 -25.07 -10.46
C GLY A 7 7.12 -24.61 -11.65
N PRO A 8 5.99 -25.28 -11.92
CA PRO A 8 5.11 -24.93 -13.02
C PRO A 8 4.76 -23.43 -13.00
N PRO A 9 4.72 -22.76 -14.16
CA PRO A 9 4.32 -21.37 -14.23
C PRO A 9 2.87 -21.23 -13.75
N ILE A 10 2.61 -20.20 -12.94
CA ILE A 10 1.24 -19.81 -12.57
C ILE A 10 0.75 -18.74 -13.54
N GLY A 11 -0.55 -18.76 -13.84
CA GLY A 11 -1.19 -17.69 -14.59
C GLY A 11 -1.07 -16.33 -13.87
N ASP A 12 -1.32 -15.26 -14.60
CA ASP A 12 -1.36 -13.94 -13.99
C ASP A 12 -2.54 -13.81 -13.03
N ILE A 13 -2.31 -13.04 -11.97
CA ILE A 13 -3.28 -12.82 -10.90
C ILE A 13 -3.94 -11.47 -11.13
N GLU A 14 -5.24 -11.47 -11.36
CA GLU A 14 -6.03 -10.25 -11.39
C GLU A 14 -6.26 -9.75 -9.96
N TRP A 15 -5.59 -8.66 -9.58
CA TRP A 15 -5.70 -8.07 -8.25
C TRP A 15 -6.91 -7.15 -8.12
N THR A 16 -8.09 -7.75 -8.05
CA THR A 16 -9.34 -7.03 -7.81
C THR A 16 -9.34 -6.32 -6.45
N THR A 17 -10.22 -5.34 -6.28
CA THR A 17 -10.41 -4.63 -5.00
C THR A 17 -10.73 -5.60 -3.85
N PRO A 18 -11.68 -6.55 -3.98
CA PRO A 18 -11.94 -7.54 -2.94
C PRO A 18 -10.72 -8.38 -2.58
N LEU A 19 -9.95 -8.85 -3.57
CA LEU A 19 -8.76 -9.65 -3.33
C LEU A 19 -7.64 -8.84 -2.63
N THR A 20 -7.53 -7.56 -2.98
CA THR A 20 -6.59 -6.64 -2.32
C THR A 20 -6.98 -6.42 -0.85
N TRP A 21 -8.27 -6.27 -0.54
CA TRP A 21 -8.74 -6.18 0.84
C TRP A 21 -8.53 -7.49 1.62
N LEU A 22 -8.75 -8.65 0.99
CA LEU A 22 -8.45 -9.95 1.61
C LEU A 22 -6.96 -10.08 1.96
N LEU A 23 -6.05 -9.66 1.06
CA LEU A 23 -4.62 -9.63 1.33
C LEU A 23 -4.29 -8.79 2.58
N LEU A 24 -4.84 -7.58 2.67
CA LEU A 24 -4.62 -6.68 3.82
C LEU A 24 -5.16 -7.30 5.12
N ALA A 25 -6.39 -7.85 5.08
CA ALA A 25 -6.99 -8.51 6.24
C ALA A 25 -6.14 -9.69 6.74
N GLN A 26 -5.57 -10.51 5.82
CA GLN A 26 -4.65 -11.59 6.21
C GLN A 26 -3.33 -11.06 6.78
N ALA A 27 -2.81 -9.94 6.25
CA ALA A 27 -1.59 -9.32 6.74
C ALA A 27 -1.75 -8.75 8.16
N GLU A 28 -2.97 -8.33 8.54
CA GLU A 28 -3.29 -7.80 9.86
C GLU A 28 -3.49 -8.86 10.94
N LYS A 29 -3.70 -10.13 10.57
CA LYS A 29 -3.79 -11.24 11.53
C LYS A 29 -2.55 -11.32 12.41
N ALA A 30 -2.73 -11.59 13.69
CA ALA A 30 -1.66 -11.58 14.70
C ALA A 30 -0.43 -12.41 14.29
N GLU A 31 -0.65 -13.59 13.69
CA GLU A 31 0.39 -14.50 13.20
C GLU A 31 1.25 -13.93 12.05
N ASN A 32 0.73 -12.98 11.27
CA ASN A 32 1.39 -12.42 10.08
C ASN A 32 1.85 -10.97 10.33
N ARG A 33 1.00 -10.18 10.98
CA ARG A 33 1.19 -8.75 11.30
C ARG A 33 2.54 -8.47 11.89
N LYS A 34 2.95 -9.29 12.84
CA LYS A 34 4.18 -9.10 13.58
C LYS A 34 5.43 -9.08 12.70
N MET A 35 5.44 -9.91 11.65
CA MET A 35 6.52 -9.95 10.67
C MET A 35 6.35 -8.88 9.59
N LEU A 36 5.11 -8.59 9.16
CA LEU A 36 4.87 -7.69 8.03
C LEU A 36 4.82 -6.21 8.40
N LEU A 37 4.22 -5.90 9.53
CA LEU A 37 3.92 -4.55 10.03
C LEU A 37 4.71 -4.20 11.30
N GLY A 38 5.48 -5.15 11.82
CA GLY A 38 6.33 -4.98 12.99
C GLY A 38 5.68 -5.44 14.30
N LYS A 39 6.54 -5.57 15.32
CA LYS A 39 6.18 -5.99 16.67
C LYS A 39 5.66 -4.80 17.49
N LYS A 40 4.79 -5.08 18.46
CA LYS A 40 4.50 -4.12 19.55
C LYS A 40 5.64 -4.13 20.59
N LYS A 41 5.66 -3.12 21.47
CA LYS A 41 6.75 -2.86 22.42
C LYS A 41 7.10 -4.08 23.31
N ASP A 42 6.10 -4.89 23.65
CA ASP A 42 6.24 -6.03 24.57
C ASP A 42 6.17 -7.41 23.86
N GLU A 43 6.27 -7.43 22.53
CA GLU A 43 6.23 -8.68 21.76
C GLU A 43 7.64 -9.17 21.41
N ASN A 44 7.92 -10.46 21.61
CA ASN A 44 9.15 -11.11 21.14
C ASN A 44 9.28 -11.06 19.60
N THR A 45 10.40 -11.35 18.96
CA THR A 45 10.42 -11.41 17.48
C THR A 45 9.75 -12.72 17.00
N SER A 46 9.00 -12.70 15.89
CA SER A 46 8.50 -13.96 15.28
C SER A 46 9.69 -14.76 14.74
N LYS A 47 9.64 -16.09 14.86
CA LYS A 47 10.63 -16.98 14.22
C LYS A 47 10.32 -17.24 12.74
N ASP A 48 9.15 -16.82 12.29
CA ASP A 48 8.75 -16.97 10.89
C ASP A 48 9.55 -16.04 9.98
N THR A 49 9.93 -16.55 8.81
CA THR A 49 10.50 -15.71 7.75
C THR A 49 9.40 -14.96 7.01
N LYS A 50 9.71 -13.78 6.47
CA LYS A 50 8.79 -13.00 5.63
C LYS A 50 8.22 -13.83 4.46
N ILE A 51 9.03 -14.73 3.89
CA ILE A 51 8.63 -15.64 2.80
C ILE A 51 7.59 -16.66 3.29
N ALA A 52 7.80 -17.26 4.46
CA ALA A 52 6.86 -18.22 5.04
C ALA A 52 5.49 -17.57 5.30
N VAL A 53 5.47 -16.32 5.78
CA VAL A 53 4.24 -15.57 5.98
C VAL A 53 3.50 -15.32 4.66
N PHE A 54 4.18 -14.87 3.60
CA PHE A 54 3.50 -14.64 2.32
C PHE A 54 3.00 -15.91 1.66
N LYS A 55 3.67 -17.05 1.85
CA LYS A 55 3.13 -18.35 1.44
C LYS A 55 1.87 -18.72 2.21
N ARG A 56 1.85 -18.54 3.54
CA ARG A 56 0.66 -18.77 4.37
C ARG A 56 -0.51 -17.89 3.94
N ILE A 57 -0.24 -16.62 3.63
CA ILE A 57 -1.28 -15.73 3.10
C ILE A 57 -1.75 -16.25 1.73
N GLY A 58 -0.82 -16.57 0.83
CA GLY A 58 -1.10 -17.10 -0.50
C GLY A 58 -1.95 -18.37 -0.50
N SER A 59 -1.71 -19.29 0.43
CA SER A 59 -2.52 -20.51 0.56
C SER A 59 -3.96 -20.24 0.97
N VAL A 60 -4.25 -19.08 1.57
CA VAL A 60 -5.61 -18.69 1.98
C VAL A 60 -6.32 -17.92 0.89
N ILE A 61 -5.66 -16.94 0.26
CA ILE A 61 -6.33 -16.04 -0.69
C ILE A 61 -6.29 -16.52 -2.14
N LEU A 62 -5.40 -17.46 -2.46
CA LEU A 62 -5.17 -17.99 -3.82
C LEU A 62 -4.93 -19.50 -3.76
N ALA A 63 -5.81 -20.24 -3.06
CA ALA A 63 -5.63 -21.66 -2.79
C ALA A 63 -5.38 -22.50 -4.06
N ASP A 64 -6.13 -22.24 -5.13
CA ASP A 64 -6.03 -22.98 -6.39
C ASP A 64 -4.65 -22.80 -7.05
N LEU A 65 -4.15 -21.56 -7.12
CA LEU A 65 -2.83 -21.27 -7.66
C LEU A 65 -1.71 -21.75 -6.72
N TYR A 66 -1.96 -21.71 -5.42
CA TYR A 66 -1.00 -22.15 -4.40
C TYR A 66 -0.76 -23.65 -4.48
N ALA A 67 -1.79 -24.45 -4.79
CA ALA A 67 -1.66 -25.87 -5.03
C ALA A 67 -0.72 -26.20 -6.22
N ILE A 68 -0.65 -25.30 -7.22
CA ILE A 68 0.23 -25.45 -8.39
C ILE A 68 1.66 -25.08 -8.04
N ASN A 69 1.88 -23.88 -7.47
CA ASN A 69 3.22 -23.40 -7.16
C ASN A 69 3.24 -22.47 -5.94
N PRO A 70 3.48 -23.02 -4.73
CA PRO A 70 3.57 -22.26 -3.49
C PRO A 70 4.64 -21.16 -3.49
N ASP A 71 5.80 -21.44 -4.11
CA ASP A 71 6.93 -20.50 -4.17
C ASP A 71 6.54 -19.28 -5.03
N ALA A 72 5.99 -19.51 -6.22
CA ALA A 72 5.58 -18.43 -7.11
C ALA A 72 4.42 -17.59 -6.55
N VAL A 73 3.42 -18.22 -5.93
CA VAL A 73 2.31 -17.49 -5.30
C VAL A 73 2.81 -16.63 -4.14
N GLY A 74 3.66 -17.17 -3.27
CA GLY A 74 4.27 -16.40 -2.18
C GLY A 74 5.01 -15.16 -2.68
N ASP A 75 5.76 -15.30 -3.78
CA ASP A 75 6.46 -14.16 -4.41
C ASP A 75 5.51 -13.13 -5.03
N ARG A 76 4.42 -13.55 -5.67
CA ARG A 76 3.41 -12.64 -6.24
C ARG A 76 2.69 -11.86 -5.14
N VAL A 77 2.28 -12.55 -4.07
CA VAL A 77 1.65 -11.92 -2.89
C VAL A 77 2.61 -10.91 -2.24
N LYS A 78 3.89 -11.28 -2.07
CA LYS A 78 4.92 -10.36 -1.58
C LYS A 78 5.03 -9.11 -2.44
N LYS A 79 5.16 -9.26 -3.75
CA LYS A 79 5.30 -8.14 -4.69
C LYS A 79 4.10 -7.19 -4.60
N ARG A 80 2.88 -7.73 -4.53
CA ARG A 80 1.66 -6.91 -4.37
C ARG A 80 1.64 -6.19 -3.03
N PHE A 81 1.97 -6.86 -1.93
CA PHE A 81 2.02 -6.25 -0.61
C PHE A 81 3.05 -5.12 -0.55
N ASP A 82 4.28 -5.36 -1.03
CA ASP A 82 5.34 -4.35 -1.04
C ASP A 82 4.93 -3.13 -1.91
N TYR A 83 4.22 -3.35 -3.02
CA TYR A 83 3.63 -2.28 -3.84
C TYR A 83 2.62 -1.42 -3.05
N LEU A 84 1.67 -2.05 -2.34
CA LEU A 84 0.67 -1.33 -1.53
C LEU A 84 1.33 -0.49 -0.44
N VAL A 85 2.32 -1.05 0.26
CA VAL A 85 3.05 -0.35 1.31
C VAL A 85 3.79 0.86 0.75
N ASN A 86 4.46 0.72 -0.40
CA ASN A 86 5.18 1.81 -1.03
C ASN A 86 4.24 2.92 -1.51
N ARG A 87 3.09 2.55 -2.10
CA ARG A 87 2.08 3.52 -2.55
C ARG A 87 1.46 4.27 -1.37
N TYR A 88 1.13 3.57 -0.28
CA TYR A 88 0.67 4.21 0.95
C TYR A 88 1.72 5.19 1.50
N LYS A 89 2.99 4.79 1.59
CA LYS A 89 4.08 5.66 2.06
C LYS A 89 4.23 6.90 1.19
N HIS A 90 4.11 6.76 -0.13
CA HIS A 90 4.17 7.88 -1.06
C HIS A 90 3.03 8.89 -0.79
N HIS A 91 1.77 8.43 -0.72
CA HIS A 91 0.64 9.31 -0.43
C HIS A 91 0.71 9.91 0.98
N ALA A 92 1.10 9.12 1.99
CA ALA A 92 1.25 9.60 3.36
C ALA A 92 2.37 10.66 3.50
N ARG A 93 3.44 10.58 2.69
CA ARG A 93 4.47 11.62 2.63
C ARG A 93 3.89 12.92 2.08
N ARG A 94 3.16 12.87 0.95
CA ARG A 94 2.51 14.05 0.35
C ARG A 94 1.60 14.77 1.35
N LEU A 95 0.81 14.02 2.13
CA LEU A 95 -0.07 14.57 3.17
C LEU A 95 0.69 15.23 4.33
N ARG A 96 1.92 14.81 4.62
CA ARG A 96 2.75 15.43 5.67
C ARG A 96 3.42 16.72 5.19
N THR A 97 3.63 16.85 3.88
CA THR A 97 4.29 18.02 3.28
C THR A 97 3.39 19.25 3.21
N THR A 98 2.07 19.11 3.28
CA THR A 98 1.11 20.24 3.24
C THR A 98 1.09 21.16 4.48
N GLY A 99 2.13 21.13 5.32
CA GLY A 99 2.28 21.99 6.51
C GLY A 99 3.57 22.81 6.58
N GLU A 100 4.58 22.51 5.76
CA GLU A 100 5.86 23.23 5.73
C GLU A 100 6.31 23.33 4.26
N GLY A 101 6.56 24.55 3.78
CA GLY A 101 6.66 24.91 2.36
C GLY A 101 7.55 24.03 1.45
N LEU A 102 7.23 24.12 0.16
CA LEU A 102 7.86 23.51 -1.02
C LEU A 102 9.36 23.15 -0.86
N GLN A 103 9.68 21.89 -1.17
CA GLN A 103 10.91 21.42 -1.82
C GLN A 103 10.66 19.98 -2.30
N ASP A 104 11.09 19.49 -3.46
CA ASP A 104 12.04 19.97 -4.48
C ASP A 104 11.65 19.33 -5.83
N ASP A 105 12.00 20.03 -6.90
CA ASP A 105 11.63 19.83 -8.30
C ASP A 105 12.38 18.65 -8.92
N ASN A 106 12.11 17.42 -8.49
CA ASN A 106 12.76 16.24 -9.08
C ASN A 106 12.01 14.91 -8.89
N LEU A 107 10.80 14.81 -9.44
CA LEU A 107 10.26 13.51 -9.87
C LEU A 107 9.45 13.73 -11.15
N GLY A 108 9.96 13.11 -12.21
CA GLY A 108 9.63 13.39 -13.61
C GLY A 108 8.15 13.35 -13.98
N ASP A 109 7.88 14.13 -15.03
CA ASP A 109 6.69 14.21 -15.87
C ASP A 109 5.74 13.01 -15.80
N GLU A 110 4.52 13.27 -15.32
CA GLU A 110 3.31 12.96 -16.08
C GLU A 110 2.27 14.08 -15.92
N PRO A 111 1.43 14.31 -16.94
CA PRO A 111 0.71 15.57 -17.15
C PRO A 111 -0.61 15.64 -16.38
N ASP A 112 -1.03 16.88 -16.13
CA ASP A 112 -2.31 17.31 -15.54
C ASP A 112 -2.47 17.08 -14.03
N GLU A 113 -1.48 17.47 -13.22
CA GLU A 113 -1.77 17.84 -11.83
C GLU A 113 -2.45 19.22 -11.82
N GLU A 114 -3.79 19.22 -11.78
CA GLU A 114 -4.60 20.39 -11.49
C GLU A 114 -4.26 20.87 -10.06
N HIS A 115 -3.22 21.71 -9.95
CA HIS A 115 -2.81 22.27 -8.69
C HIS A 115 -3.92 23.18 -8.15
N PHE A 116 -4.35 22.93 -6.93
CA PHE A 116 -5.28 23.80 -6.24
C PHE A 116 -4.57 25.11 -5.87
N ASN A 117 -4.61 26.09 -6.77
CA ASN A 117 -3.86 27.34 -6.70
C ASN A 117 -4.39 28.35 -5.65
N HIS A 118 -5.25 27.90 -4.74
CA HIS A 118 -5.98 28.80 -3.85
C HIS A 118 -5.66 28.49 -2.40
N TYR A 119 -5.04 29.47 -1.73
CA TYR A 119 -4.72 29.42 -0.32
C TYR A 119 -5.96 29.81 0.50
N VAL A 120 -6.43 28.91 1.36
CA VAL A 120 -7.47 29.22 2.36
C VAL A 120 -6.77 29.43 3.70
N PRO A 121 -6.82 30.64 4.31
CA PRO A 121 -6.17 30.91 5.58
C PRO A 121 -6.82 30.12 6.72
N THR A 122 -6.13 30.03 7.87
CA THR A 122 -6.62 29.30 9.07
C THR A 122 -7.91 29.87 9.66
N SER A 123 -8.25 31.11 9.33
CA SER A 123 -9.52 31.77 9.64
C SER A 123 -10.70 31.29 8.77
N GLY A 124 -10.44 30.46 7.77
CA GLY A 124 -11.43 30.00 6.79
C GLY A 124 -11.53 30.91 5.56
N PRO A 125 -12.40 30.57 4.60
CA PRO A 125 -12.66 31.40 3.42
C PRO A 125 -13.09 32.81 3.82
N ASP A 126 -12.47 33.81 3.22
CA ASP A 126 -12.82 35.22 3.40
C ASP A 126 -13.48 35.80 2.14
N ASP A 127 -13.78 37.10 2.17
CA ASP A 127 -14.39 37.80 1.05
C ASP A 127 -13.53 37.81 -0.23
N SER A 128 -12.22 37.57 -0.10
CA SER A 128 -11.30 37.45 -1.23
C SER A 128 -11.27 36.04 -1.84
N THR A 129 -11.90 35.05 -1.20
CA THR A 129 -11.96 33.67 -1.69
C THR A 129 -12.92 33.54 -2.87
N PRO A 130 -12.45 33.09 -4.05
CA PRO A 130 -13.27 32.91 -5.25
C PRO A 130 -14.51 32.05 -5.01
N MET A 131 -15.61 32.42 -5.66
CA MET A 131 -16.93 31.84 -5.41
C MET A 131 -17.00 30.33 -5.72
N HIS A 132 -16.19 29.82 -6.65
CA HIS A 132 -16.09 28.39 -6.98
C HIS A 132 -15.36 27.54 -5.93
N ILE A 133 -14.82 28.18 -4.88
CA ILE A 133 -14.06 27.55 -3.79
C ILE A 133 -14.78 27.68 -2.45
N ARG A 134 -15.79 28.55 -2.38
CA ARG A 134 -16.62 28.69 -1.19
C ARG A 134 -17.37 27.38 -0.95
N SER A 135 -17.50 27.02 0.32
CA SER A 135 -18.19 25.80 0.72
C SER A 135 -19.64 25.82 0.23
N ILE A 136 -20.06 24.75 -0.46
CA ILE A 136 -21.47 24.54 -0.83
C ILE A 136 -22.38 24.28 0.38
N TRP A 137 -21.81 24.22 1.58
CA TRP A 137 -22.52 23.98 2.84
C TRP A 137 -22.60 25.21 3.75
N GLY A 138 -22.12 26.37 3.29
CA GLY A 138 -22.26 27.64 4.01
C GLY A 138 -23.49 28.40 3.53
N GLU A 139 -24.63 28.18 4.19
CA GLU A 139 -25.67 29.21 4.33
C GLU A 139 -25.43 30.04 5.59
#